data_AF-A0A535CS56-F1
#
_entry.id   AF-A0A535CS56-F1
#
_cell.length_a   1.000
_cell.length_b   1.000
_cell.length_c   1.000
_cell.angle_alpha   90.00
_cell.angle_beta   90.00
_cell.angle_gamma   90.00
#
_symmetry.space_group_name_H-M   'P 1'
#
loop_
_entity.id
_entity.type
_entity.pdbx_description
1 polymer ?
#
loop_
_entity_poly.entity_id
_entity_poly.type
_entity_poly.pdbx_seq_one_letter_code
_entity_poly.pdbx_strand_id
1 'polypeptide(L)'
;MGRRNFTIAAASALVVLAGLWQGMSPLQARANTHVQHAAFTTIDPNVDSPPAGGQLCLNGNPGVNCNIYTDKQFVWLNGGPAAAALGDGTYFFAVLEPGGQGGGSSGDPNDGTAKNLSSPFDDYTNRTFTVSASAVLYGGSHDQDGNLIRLMPYGDTGNPGGVYIMAICSLADAPEAGIASLPGVNPSDCKYDAFKIQACASSCEP
;
A
#
# COMPACT_ATOMS: atom_id res chain seq x y z
N MET A 1 33.48 61.70 -56.96
CA MET A 1 33.74 61.46 -55.52
C MET A 1 32.45 60.92 -54.89
N GLY A 2 32.53 59.99 -53.93
CA GLY A 2 31.42 59.08 -53.63
C GLY A 2 30.61 59.34 -52.36
N ARG A 3 29.43 58.68 -52.30
CA ARG A 3 28.61 58.18 -51.17
C ARG A 3 27.40 57.48 -51.84
N ARG A 4 26.99 56.22 -51.59
CA ARG A 4 26.71 55.46 -50.34
C ARG A 4 25.55 56.05 -49.53
N ASN A 5 24.47 55.34 -49.16
CA ASN A 5 23.94 54.00 -49.54
C ASN A 5 22.45 54.20 -50.00
N PHE A 6 21.40 53.37 -49.83
CA PHE A 6 21.11 52.07 -49.20
C PHE A 6 19.82 51.45 -49.80
N THR A 7 19.49 50.21 -49.43
CA THR A 7 18.24 49.48 -49.77
C THR A 7 17.58 48.87 -48.54
N ILE A 8 16.25 48.92 -48.45
CA ILE A 8 15.42 48.06 -47.60
C ILE A 8 14.15 47.70 -48.39
N ALA A 9 13.77 46.43 -48.39
CA ALA A 9 12.47 45.96 -48.82
C ALA A 9 11.80 45.22 -47.64
N ALA A 10 10.50 45.41 -47.45
CA ALA A 10 9.73 44.77 -46.38
C ALA A 10 8.65 43.86 -46.97
N ALA A 11 8.70 42.58 -46.65
CA ALA A 11 7.66 41.62 -46.98
C ALA A 11 6.68 41.49 -45.80
N SER A 12 5.38 41.54 -46.06
CA SER A 12 4.35 41.39 -45.03
C SER A 12 4.17 39.93 -44.64
N ALA A 13 4.17 39.64 -43.33
CA ALA A 13 3.97 38.30 -42.80
C ALA A 13 2.48 37.91 -42.72
N LEU A 14 2.18 36.64 -42.96
CA LEU A 14 0.85 36.06 -42.74
C LEU A 14 0.67 35.76 -41.24
N VAL A 15 -0.47 36.16 -40.66
CA VAL A 15 -0.83 35.81 -39.28
C VAL A 15 -1.80 34.63 -39.29
N VAL A 16 -1.39 33.50 -38.73
CA VAL A 16 -2.26 32.32 -38.53
C VAL A 16 -2.82 32.37 -37.10
N LEU A 17 -4.14 32.56 -36.99
CA LEU A 17 -4.85 32.52 -35.71
C LEU A 17 -5.23 31.08 -35.35
N ALA A 18 -4.35 30.40 -34.61
CA ALA A 18 -4.69 29.15 -33.92
C ALA A 18 -5.40 29.49 -32.59
N GLY A 19 -6.72 29.27 -32.54
CA GLY A 19 -7.51 29.49 -31.32
C GLY A 19 -7.19 28.48 -30.24
N LEU A 20 -6.93 28.94 -29.01
CA LEU A 20 -6.58 28.06 -27.89
C LEU A 20 -7.79 27.22 -27.45
N TRP A 21 -7.71 25.91 -27.65
CA TRP A 21 -8.50 24.96 -26.87
C TRP A 21 -7.87 24.88 -25.48
N GLN A 22 -8.28 25.77 -24.56
CA GLN A 22 -7.81 25.70 -23.18
C GLN A 22 -8.37 24.41 -22.56
N GLY A 23 -7.48 23.45 -22.29
CA GLY A 23 -7.83 22.18 -21.70
C GLY A 23 -8.43 22.39 -20.31
N MET A 24 -9.52 21.68 -20.02
CA MET A 24 -10.00 21.53 -18.66
C MET A 24 -8.97 20.67 -17.92
N SER A 25 -8.10 21.31 -17.14
CA SER A 25 -7.19 20.58 -16.25
C SER A 25 -8.02 19.64 -15.39
N PRO A 26 -7.67 18.34 -15.30
CA PRO A 26 -8.33 17.46 -14.35
C PRO A 26 -8.14 18.03 -12.94
N LEU A 27 -9.15 17.85 -12.08
CA LEU A 27 -9.00 18.10 -10.65
C LEU A 27 -8.00 17.07 -10.11
N GLN A 28 -6.73 17.48 -10.04
CA GLN A 28 -5.66 16.67 -9.47
C GLN A 28 -6.02 16.38 -8.01
N ALA A 29 -6.47 15.16 -7.74
CA ALA A 29 -6.72 14.71 -6.38
C ALA A 29 -5.44 14.91 -5.57
N ARG A 30 -5.54 15.58 -4.42
CA ARG A 30 -4.37 15.74 -3.54
C ARG A 30 -4.06 14.36 -2.96
N ALA A 31 -2.92 13.81 -3.34
CA ALA A 31 -2.50 12.50 -2.87
C ALA A 31 -2.45 12.50 -1.32
N ASN A 32 -2.91 11.39 -0.71
CA ASN A 32 -3.07 11.28 0.73
C ASN A 32 -1.72 11.10 1.43
N THR A 33 -1.01 12.21 1.68
CA THR A 33 0.33 12.27 2.31
C THR A 33 0.46 11.39 3.56
N HIS A 34 -0.50 11.50 4.47
CA HIS A 34 -0.70 10.62 5.62
C HIS A 34 -1.98 9.81 5.41
N VAL A 35 -1.94 8.51 5.74
CA VAL A 35 -3.09 7.59 5.59
C VAL A 35 -4.20 8.00 6.59
N GLN A 36 -5.28 8.60 6.11
CA GLN A 36 -6.29 9.25 6.96
C GLN A 36 -7.22 8.27 7.72
N HIS A 37 -7.39 7.05 7.21
CA HIS A 37 -8.37 6.09 7.72
C HIS A 37 -7.69 4.85 8.32
N ALA A 38 -8.48 3.96 8.91
CA ALA A 38 -7.95 2.81 9.63
C ALA A 38 -7.42 1.73 8.67
N ALA A 39 -6.39 1.01 9.13
CA ALA A 39 -5.96 -0.25 8.55
C ALA A 39 -6.73 -1.38 9.24
N PHE A 40 -7.12 -2.43 8.51
CA PHE A 40 -7.78 -3.60 9.07
C PHE A 40 -7.29 -4.90 8.41
N THR A 41 -7.11 -5.93 9.22
CA THR A 41 -6.95 -7.31 8.78
C THR A 41 -8.27 -8.07 8.92
N THR A 42 -8.59 -8.98 8.00
CA THR A 42 -9.82 -9.77 8.01
C THR A 42 -9.62 -11.18 7.43
N ILE A 43 -10.67 -12.00 7.43
CA ILE A 43 -10.69 -13.31 6.74
C ILE A 43 -11.47 -13.23 5.42
N ASP A 44 -11.15 -14.07 4.44
CA ASP A 44 -12.00 -14.25 3.26
C ASP A 44 -12.70 -15.62 3.25
N PRO A 45 -13.99 -15.71 3.61
CA PRO A 45 -14.75 -16.96 3.57
C PRO A 45 -15.22 -17.39 2.17
N ASN A 46 -14.94 -16.61 1.10
CA ASN A 46 -15.17 -17.04 -0.28
C ASN A 46 -14.05 -17.97 -0.77
N VAL A 47 -12.81 -17.65 -0.36
CA VAL A 47 -11.58 -18.36 -0.77
C VAL A 47 -11.14 -19.37 0.30
N ASP A 48 -11.16 -19.00 1.58
CA ASP A 48 -10.66 -19.83 2.68
C ASP A 48 -11.77 -20.67 3.33
N SER A 49 -11.47 -21.94 3.58
CA SER A 49 -12.36 -22.86 4.31
C SER A 49 -11.71 -23.34 5.61
N PRO A 50 -12.41 -23.25 6.76
CA PRO A 50 -11.83 -23.64 8.05
C PRO A 50 -11.62 -25.15 8.15
N PRO A 51 -10.45 -25.62 8.64
CA PRO A 51 -10.20 -27.02 8.91
C PRO A 51 -11.30 -27.65 9.77
N ALA A 52 -11.82 -28.80 9.33
CA ALA A 52 -12.88 -29.57 9.99
C ALA A 52 -14.17 -28.77 10.34
N GLY A 53 -14.44 -27.65 9.65
CA GLY A 53 -15.61 -26.81 9.94
C GLY A 53 -15.48 -25.95 11.20
N GLY A 54 -14.26 -25.66 11.65
CA GLY A 54 -13.98 -24.72 12.73
C GLY A 54 -14.18 -23.25 12.35
N GLN A 55 -13.39 -22.34 12.93
CA GLN A 55 -13.41 -20.92 12.61
C GLN A 55 -12.04 -20.46 12.08
N LEU A 56 -12.03 -19.62 11.06
CA LEU A 56 -10.82 -18.92 10.60
C LEU A 56 -10.48 -17.75 11.53
N CYS A 57 -11.51 -16.99 11.91
CA CYS A 57 -11.43 -15.89 12.86
C CYS A 57 -11.90 -16.33 14.25
N LEU A 58 -11.03 -16.17 15.24
CA LEU A 58 -11.24 -16.57 16.64
C LEU A 58 -11.67 -15.39 17.54
N ASN A 59 -11.44 -14.14 17.10
CA ASN A 59 -11.91 -12.95 17.80
C ASN A 59 -12.01 -11.74 16.86
N GLY A 60 -13.14 -11.03 16.88
CA GLY A 60 -13.36 -9.80 16.12
C GLY A 60 -14.73 -9.79 15.45
N ASN A 61 -14.87 -8.98 14.40
CA ASN A 61 -15.95 -9.06 13.43
C ASN A 61 -15.35 -9.52 12.09
N PRO A 62 -15.57 -10.78 11.66
CA PRO A 62 -14.92 -11.35 10.48
C PRO A 62 -15.30 -10.68 9.15
N GLY A 63 -16.25 -9.75 9.12
CA GLY A 63 -16.53 -8.91 7.94
C GLY A 63 -15.91 -7.50 8.00
N VAL A 64 -15.13 -7.16 9.03
CA VAL A 64 -14.55 -5.81 9.26
C VAL A 64 -13.12 -5.87 9.80
N ASN A 65 -12.90 -6.50 10.96
CA ASN A 65 -11.57 -6.71 11.55
C ASN A 65 -11.59 -8.05 12.31
N CYS A 66 -10.67 -8.95 11.98
CA CYS A 66 -10.35 -10.09 12.82
C CYS A 66 -8.99 -9.87 13.53
N ASN A 67 -8.98 -10.00 14.85
CA ASN A 67 -7.80 -9.76 15.68
C ASN A 67 -6.99 -11.04 15.96
N ILE A 68 -7.59 -12.23 15.82
CA ILE A 68 -6.97 -13.52 16.14
C ILE A 68 -7.38 -14.56 15.10
N TYR A 69 -6.40 -15.14 14.41
CA TYR A 69 -6.56 -16.12 13.32
C TYR A 69 -6.04 -17.50 13.72
N THR A 70 -6.52 -18.55 13.05
CA THR A 70 -5.98 -19.91 13.21
C THR A 70 -4.65 -20.16 12.49
N ASP A 71 -4.35 -19.44 11.41
CA ASP A 71 -3.11 -19.58 10.62
C ASP A 71 -2.78 -18.28 9.84
N LYS A 72 -1.51 -18.10 9.41
CA LYS A 72 -1.06 -16.95 8.60
C LYS A 72 -1.77 -16.84 7.25
N GLN A 73 -2.14 -17.95 6.62
CA GLN A 73 -2.75 -17.94 5.28
C GLN A 73 -4.14 -17.30 5.22
N PHE A 74 -4.81 -17.20 6.37
CA PHE A 74 -6.17 -16.66 6.50
C PHE A 74 -6.21 -15.14 6.79
N VAL A 75 -5.07 -14.45 6.78
CA VAL A 75 -5.00 -13.01 7.05
C VAL A 75 -5.03 -12.23 5.74
N TRP A 76 -6.09 -11.44 5.55
CA TRP A 76 -6.29 -10.57 4.41
C TRP A 76 -6.30 -9.10 4.83
N LEU A 77 -5.66 -8.24 4.04
CA LEU A 77 -5.86 -6.80 4.10
C LEU A 77 -7.29 -6.47 3.67
N ASN A 78 -8.00 -5.69 4.48
CA ASN A 78 -9.27 -5.06 4.12
C ASN A 78 -9.09 -3.54 4.18
N GLY A 79 -9.44 -2.84 3.09
CA GLY A 79 -9.42 -1.37 3.05
C GLY A 79 -10.39 -0.70 4.04
N GLY A 80 -11.32 -1.46 4.62
CA GLY A 80 -12.31 -1.06 5.62
C GLY A 80 -13.74 -1.03 5.06
N PRO A 81 -14.77 -1.19 5.92
CA PRO A 81 -16.15 -0.94 5.52
C PRO A 81 -16.30 0.51 5.06
N ALA A 82 -17.16 0.78 4.08
CA ALA A 82 -17.16 2.01 3.26
C ALA A 82 -17.07 3.37 4.01
N ALA A 83 -17.50 3.47 5.26
CA ALA A 83 -17.39 4.69 6.09
C ALA A 83 -16.00 4.90 6.74
N ALA A 84 -15.13 3.90 6.72
CA ALA A 84 -13.76 3.91 7.22
C ALA A 84 -12.76 3.43 6.15
N ALA A 85 -13.18 3.39 4.88
CA ALA A 85 -12.37 2.93 3.76
C ALA A 85 -11.17 3.84 3.50
N LEU A 86 -10.03 3.28 3.10
CA LEU A 86 -8.94 4.06 2.49
C LEU A 86 -9.48 4.99 1.39
N GLY A 87 -8.97 6.23 1.35
CA GLY A 87 -9.29 7.17 0.28
C GLY A 87 -8.53 6.83 -1.00
N ASP A 88 -8.91 7.47 -2.11
CA ASP A 88 -8.21 7.30 -3.39
C ASP A 88 -6.71 7.68 -3.26
N GLY A 89 -5.85 6.87 -3.87
CA GLY A 89 -4.39 7.00 -3.78
C GLY A 89 -3.66 5.66 -3.91
N THR A 90 -2.33 5.71 -4.00
CA THR A 90 -1.47 4.53 -4.08
C THR A 90 -0.77 4.29 -2.73
N TYR A 91 -0.77 3.04 -2.31
CA TYR A 91 -0.35 2.57 -1.00
C TYR A 91 0.48 1.29 -1.15
N PHE A 92 1.26 0.93 -0.13
CA PHE A 92 1.75 -0.44 0.03
C PHE A 92 1.46 -0.95 1.44
N PHE A 93 1.48 -2.27 1.59
CA PHE A 93 1.38 -2.92 2.90
C PHE A 93 2.65 -3.69 3.29
N ALA A 94 2.84 -3.92 4.58
CA ALA A 94 3.88 -4.79 5.12
C ALA A 94 3.41 -5.44 6.42
N VAL A 95 3.90 -6.65 6.71
CA VAL A 95 3.73 -7.31 8.01
C VAL A 95 5.02 -7.16 8.81
N LEU A 96 4.90 -6.76 10.07
CA LEU A 96 6.00 -6.32 10.92
C LEU A 96 5.97 -7.03 12.28
N GLU A 97 7.14 -7.14 12.92
CA GLU A 97 7.20 -7.49 14.34
C GLU A 97 6.62 -6.38 15.24
N PRO A 98 6.16 -6.72 16.45
CA PRO A 98 5.80 -5.75 17.48
C PRO A 98 6.94 -4.73 17.74
N GLY A 99 6.60 -3.44 17.67
CA GLY A 99 7.59 -2.37 17.76
C GLY A 99 8.55 -2.31 16.56
N GLY A 100 8.12 -2.77 15.38
CA GLY A 100 8.69 -2.42 14.07
C GLY A 100 8.00 -1.21 13.42
N GLN A 101 7.37 -0.37 14.24
CA GLN A 101 6.56 0.80 13.84
C GLN A 101 7.30 2.13 14.11
N GLY A 102 8.57 2.05 14.51
CA GLY A 102 9.44 3.21 14.71
C GLY A 102 10.07 3.66 13.40
N GLY A 103 11.12 4.47 13.45
CA GLY A 103 11.91 4.82 12.27
C GLY A 103 13.39 4.49 12.43
N GLY A 104 13.99 3.92 11.39
CA GLY A 104 15.40 3.56 11.33
C GLY A 104 15.66 2.05 11.38
N SER A 105 16.93 1.66 11.25
CA SER A 105 17.38 0.27 11.04
C SER A 105 16.95 -0.74 12.11
N SER A 106 16.50 -0.28 13.28
CA SER A 106 15.90 -1.11 14.34
C SER A 106 14.52 -1.69 13.99
N GLY A 107 13.87 -1.24 12.91
CA GLY A 107 12.63 -1.80 12.39
C GLY A 107 11.58 -0.75 12.07
N ASP A 108 11.22 -0.65 10.79
CA ASP A 108 10.18 0.22 10.24
C ASP A 108 9.51 -0.42 8.99
N PRO A 109 8.43 0.15 8.41
CA PRO A 109 7.71 -0.46 7.29
C PRO A 109 8.47 -0.53 5.95
N ASN A 110 9.65 0.09 5.84
CA ASN A 110 10.48 -0.03 4.64
C ASN A 110 11.14 -1.41 4.55
N ASP A 111 11.48 -1.86 3.35
CA ASP A 111 12.14 -3.15 3.14
C ASP A 111 13.57 -3.17 3.71
N GLY A 112 14.10 -4.36 3.97
CA GLY A 112 15.45 -4.55 4.49
C GLY A 112 15.69 -4.06 5.93
N THR A 113 14.68 -3.50 6.61
CA THR A 113 14.77 -3.20 8.06
C THR A 113 14.50 -4.44 8.89
N ALA A 114 15.15 -4.54 10.06
CA ALA A 114 15.25 -5.79 10.83
C ALA A 114 13.92 -6.38 11.37
N LYS A 115 12.79 -5.67 11.22
CA LYS A 115 11.46 -6.10 11.70
C LYS A 115 10.39 -6.18 10.62
N ASN A 116 10.71 -5.89 9.36
CA ASN A 116 9.78 -6.05 8.25
C ASN A 116 9.78 -7.54 7.82
N LEU A 117 8.75 -8.27 8.24
CA LEU A 117 8.59 -9.71 8.02
C LEU A 117 8.13 -10.06 6.59
N SER A 118 7.67 -9.08 5.80
CA SER A 118 7.35 -9.26 4.38
C SER A 118 8.59 -9.13 3.49
N SER A 119 9.51 -8.21 3.82
CA SER A 119 10.71 -7.93 3.00
C SER A 119 11.66 -9.10 2.68
N PRO A 120 11.73 -10.22 3.44
CA PRO A 120 12.48 -11.41 3.04
C PRO A 120 11.81 -12.26 1.95
N PHE A 121 10.56 -11.96 1.58
CA PHE A 121 9.74 -12.76 0.67
C PHE A 121 9.49 -12.03 -0.67
N ASP A 122 9.25 -10.72 -0.62
CA ASP A 122 9.12 -9.86 -1.81
C ASP A 122 9.45 -8.38 -1.54
N ASP A 123 9.67 -7.64 -2.63
CA ASP A 123 9.78 -6.18 -2.62
C ASP A 123 8.40 -5.51 -2.40
N TYR A 124 8.36 -4.34 -1.76
CA TYR A 124 7.13 -3.54 -1.55
C TYR A 124 6.32 -3.26 -2.82
N THR A 125 6.96 -3.31 -4.00
CA THR A 125 6.30 -3.15 -5.29
C THR A 125 5.28 -4.25 -5.55
N ASN A 126 5.54 -5.48 -5.10
CA ASN A 126 4.57 -6.58 -5.11
C ASN A 126 3.47 -6.42 -4.04
N ARG A 127 3.68 -5.56 -3.04
CA ARG A 127 2.69 -5.22 -1.99
C ARG A 127 2.03 -3.87 -2.20
N THR A 128 2.23 -3.27 -3.38
CA THR A 128 1.69 -1.95 -3.76
C THR A 128 0.33 -2.11 -4.43
N PHE A 129 -0.66 -1.34 -3.97
CA PHE A 129 -2.02 -1.30 -4.50
C PHE A 129 -2.50 0.16 -4.65
N THR A 130 -3.52 0.38 -5.48
CA THR A 130 -4.16 1.68 -5.65
C THR A 130 -5.63 1.58 -5.29
N VAL A 131 -6.12 2.52 -4.50
CA VAL A 131 -7.56 2.71 -4.28
C VAL A 131 -8.05 3.75 -5.28
N SER A 132 -9.13 3.46 -6.00
CA SER A 132 -9.80 4.43 -6.87
C SER A 132 -11.31 4.17 -6.89
N ALA A 133 -12.10 5.21 -6.64
CA ALA A 133 -13.57 5.12 -6.54
C ALA A 133 -14.05 3.97 -5.61
N SER A 134 -13.34 3.78 -4.48
CA SER A 134 -13.57 2.70 -3.50
C SER A 134 -13.33 1.26 -4.01
N ALA A 135 -12.75 1.07 -5.20
CA ALA A 135 -12.23 -0.22 -5.65
C ALA A 135 -10.72 -0.34 -5.34
N VAL A 136 -10.27 -1.53 -4.93
CA VAL A 136 -8.85 -1.86 -4.80
C VAL A 136 -8.33 -2.42 -6.11
N LEU A 137 -7.40 -1.70 -6.72
CA LEU A 137 -6.66 -2.10 -7.92
C LEU A 137 -5.29 -2.61 -7.49
N TYR A 138 -5.04 -3.90 -7.71
CA TYR A 138 -3.83 -4.59 -7.33
C TYR A 138 -3.37 -5.52 -8.47
N GLY A 139 -2.09 -5.89 -8.45
CA GLY A 139 -1.45 -6.66 -9.53
C GLY A 139 -0.04 -7.14 -9.19
N GLY A 140 0.25 -7.34 -7.89
CA GLY A 140 1.46 -7.98 -7.40
C GLY A 140 1.30 -9.50 -7.30
N SER A 141 2.13 -10.14 -6.45
CA SER A 141 2.22 -11.59 -6.32
C SER A 141 1.28 -12.25 -5.29
N HIS A 142 0.50 -11.48 -4.54
CA HIS A 142 -0.43 -11.99 -3.53
C HIS A 142 -1.80 -12.35 -4.14
N ASP A 143 -2.58 -13.18 -3.45
CA ASP A 143 -3.96 -13.45 -3.85
C ASP A 143 -4.88 -12.26 -3.58
N GLN A 144 -5.88 -12.04 -4.45
CA GLN A 144 -6.90 -10.99 -4.33
C GLN A 144 -8.31 -11.56 -4.59
N ASP A 145 -9.27 -11.25 -3.73
CA ASP A 145 -10.71 -11.32 -4.05
C ASP A 145 -11.35 -9.94 -3.83
N GLY A 146 -11.92 -9.37 -4.89
CA GLY A 146 -12.52 -8.04 -4.87
C GLY A 146 -11.63 -6.95 -4.24
N ASN A 147 -12.01 -6.51 -3.04
CA ASN A 147 -11.30 -5.48 -2.27
C ASN A 147 -10.37 -6.04 -1.16
N LEU A 148 -10.13 -7.35 -1.13
CA LEU A 148 -9.25 -8.02 -0.17
C LEU A 148 -7.95 -8.48 -0.84
N ILE A 149 -6.81 -8.33 -0.16
CA ILE A 149 -5.50 -8.86 -0.61
C ILE A 149 -4.92 -9.74 0.50
N ARG A 150 -4.54 -10.99 0.22
CA ARG A 150 -3.99 -11.92 1.23
C ARG A 150 -2.60 -11.42 1.66
N LEU A 151 -2.32 -11.36 2.97
CA LEU A 151 -1.04 -10.84 3.46
C LEU A 151 0.15 -11.80 3.23
N MET A 152 -0.10 -13.11 3.14
CA MET A 152 0.94 -14.10 2.82
C MET A 152 1.48 -13.91 1.40
N PRO A 153 2.81 -14.02 1.17
CA PRO A 153 3.81 -14.54 2.12
C PRO A 153 4.36 -13.52 3.14
N TYR A 154 4.60 -13.98 4.37
CA TYR A 154 5.41 -13.26 5.37
C TYR A 154 6.01 -14.21 6.43
N GLY A 155 7.11 -13.75 7.04
CA GLY A 155 7.87 -14.48 8.04
C GLY A 155 7.18 -14.57 9.40
N ASP A 156 7.64 -15.49 10.24
CA ASP A 156 7.11 -15.65 11.60
C ASP A 156 7.69 -14.61 12.56
N THR A 157 6.86 -14.13 13.49
CA THR A 157 7.33 -13.23 14.56
C THR A 157 8.05 -14.00 15.66
N GLY A 158 9.14 -13.42 16.17
CA GLY A 158 9.78 -13.83 17.42
C GLY A 158 8.96 -13.50 18.68
N ASN A 159 7.79 -12.87 18.56
CA ASN A 159 6.89 -12.61 19.68
C ASN A 159 6.16 -13.89 20.15
N PRO A 160 6.41 -14.41 21.38
CA PRO A 160 5.80 -15.66 21.84
C PRO A 160 4.27 -15.61 22.03
N GLY A 161 3.66 -14.42 21.98
CA GLY A 161 2.21 -14.23 21.98
C GLY A 161 1.57 -14.27 20.60
N GLY A 162 2.34 -14.59 19.55
CA GLY A 162 1.89 -14.68 18.16
C GLY A 162 1.46 -13.34 17.56
N VAL A 163 1.94 -12.21 18.10
CA VAL A 163 1.51 -10.85 17.71
C VAL A 163 2.28 -10.34 16.50
N TYR A 164 1.54 -9.91 15.49
CA TYR A 164 2.04 -9.24 14.29
C TYR A 164 1.42 -7.85 14.18
N ILE A 165 2.11 -6.95 13.47
CA ILE A 165 1.55 -5.65 13.09
C ILE A 165 1.43 -5.62 11.57
N MET A 166 0.22 -5.40 11.04
CA MET A 166 0.04 -5.02 9.64
C MET A 166 0.17 -3.51 9.52
N ALA A 167 0.92 -3.03 8.52
CA ALA A 167 1.09 -1.62 8.19
C ALA A 167 0.54 -1.32 6.79
N ILE A 168 -0.09 -0.16 6.65
CA ILE A 168 -0.43 0.46 5.36
C ILE A 168 0.24 1.84 5.31
N CYS A 169 1.01 2.10 4.27
CA CYS A 169 1.72 3.36 4.08
C CYS A 169 1.35 3.97 2.73
N SER A 170 1.20 5.30 2.65
CA SER A 170 0.99 5.96 1.36
C SER A 170 2.31 6.17 0.64
N LEU A 171 2.29 6.02 -0.68
CA LEU A 171 3.41 6.37 -1.57
C LEU A 171 3.27 7.80 -2.13
N ALA A 172 2.33 8.61 -1.60
CA ALA A 172 2.07 9.99 -2.05
C ALA A 172 3.27 10.93 -1.95
N ASP A 173 3.98 10.88 -0.82
CA ASP A 173 5.19 11.69 -0.53
C ASP A 173 6.47 10.83 -0.53
N ALA A 174 6.39 9.57 -0.99
CA ALA A 174 7.57 8.75 -1.19
C ALA A 174 8.48 9.42 -2.23
N PRO A 175 9.80 9.53 -1.99
CA PRO A 175 10.71 10.05 -3.00
C PRO A 175 10.63 9.16 -4.25
N GLU A 176 10.44 9.76 -5.44
CA GLU A 176 10.22 9.00 -6.68
C GLU A 176 11.22 7.83 -6.82
N ALA A 177 10.71 6.68 -7.29
CA ALA A 177 11.40 5.39 -7.28
C ALA A 177 12.68 5.36 -8.15
N GLY A 178 13.74 5.98 -7.62
CA GLY A 178 15.04 6.19 -8.27
C GLY A 178 16.22 6.20 -7.30
N ILE A 179 15.99 6.06 -6.00
CA ILE A 179 17.03 5.89 -4.96
C ILE A 179 16.89 4.56 -4.20
N ALA A 180 17.09 3.47 -4.94
CA ALA A 180 17.36 2.10 -4.47
C ALA A 180 16.29 1.41 -3.58
N SER A 181 15.52 0.51 -4.20
CA SER A 181 14.87 -0.68 -3.62
C SER A 181 13.88 -0.54 -2.45
N LEU A 182 13.74 0.64 -1.84
CA LEU A 182 12.89 0.86 -0.66
C LEU A 182 11.73 1.80 -0.98
N PRO A 183 10.59 1.71 -0.25
CA PRO A 183 9.47 2.62 -0.46
C PRO A 183 9.72 4.04 0.09
N GLY A 184 10.74 4.23 0.93
CA GLY A 184 11.18 5.55 1.43
C GLY A 184 10.17 6.28 2.32
N VAL A 185 9.20 5.58 2.91
CA VAL A 185 8.09 6.17 3.68
C VAL A 185 8.49 6.53 5.10
N ASN A 186 7.90 7.63 5.60
CA ASN A 186 7.98 8.02 7.00
C ASN A 186 7.01 7.16 7.87
N PRO A 187 7.50 6.39 8.85
CA PRO A 187 6.68 5.45 9.61
C PRO A 187 5.58 6.09 10.47
N SER A 188 5.64 7.39 10.77
CA SER A 188 4.54 8.10 11.46
C SER A 188 3.29 8.28 10.60
N ASP A 189 3.45 8.23 9.27
CA ASP A 189 2.41 8.63 8.31
C ASP A 189 1.62 7.43 7.77
N CYS A 190 2.10 6.23 8.12
CA CYS A 190 1.42 4.95 7.95
C CYS A 190 0.27 4.76 8.98
N LYS A 191 -0.53 3.72 8.76
CA LYS A 191 -1.54 3.22 9.70
C LYS A 191 -1.29 1.74 9.98
N TYR A 192 -1.66 1.31 11.18
CA TYR A 192 -1.28 0.01 11.72
C TYR A 192 -2.48 -0.71 12.32
N ASP A 193 -2.57 -2.02 12.08
CA ASP A 193 -3.49 -2.95 12.74
C ASP A 193 -2.67 -4.03 13.47
N ALA A 194 -3.16 -4.50 14.63
CA ALA A 194 -2.42 -5.42 15.48
C ALA A 194 -3.16 -6.75 15.61
N PHE A 195 -2.68 -7.76 14.89
CA PHE A 195 -3.32 -9.07 14.81
C PHE A 195 -2.49 -10.16 15.49
N LYS A 196 -3.12 -11.31 15.72
CA LYS A 196 -2.46 -12.51 16.24
C LYS A 196 -2.73 -13.71 15.37
N ILE A 197 -1.71 -14.54 15.18
CA ILE A 197 -1.92 -15.94 14.85
C ILE A 197 -1.99 -16.71 16.17
N GLN A 198 -2.97 -17.61 16.32
CA GLN A 198 -2.96 -18.55 17.43
C GLN A 198 -1.71 -19.40 17.32
N ALA A 199 -0.78 -19.25 18.28
CA ALA A 199 0.41 -20.08 18.34
C ALA A 199 0.01 -21.56 18.34
N CYS A 200 0.50 -22.31 17.35
CA CYS A 200 0.17 -23.72 17.18
C CYS A 200 0.43 -24.50 18.46
N ALA A 201 -0.59 -25.20 18.95
CA ALA A 201 -0.62 -25.79 20.29
C ALA A 201 0.20 -27.09 20.38
N SER A 202 1.52 -26.99 20.22
CA SER A 202 2.50 -28.09 20.30
C SER A 202 2.29 -29.26 19.32
N SER A 203 1.51 -29.05 18.25
CA SER A 203 1.10 -30.11 17.31
C SER A 203 1.20 -29.73 15.82
N CYS A 204 1.79 -28.58 15.50
CA CYS A 204 2.16 -28.21 14.13
C CYS A 204 3.68 -28.30 13.99
N GLU A 205 4.19 -29.51 13.80
CA GLU A 205 5.48 -29.75 13.13
C GLU A 205 5.18 -30.04 11.63
N PRO A 206 6.13 -29.76 10.72
CA PRO A 206 5.92 -29.87 9.27
C PRO A 206 5.85 -31.31 8.72
#